data_AF-A0A2V5KW36-F1
#
_entry.id   AF-A0A2V5KW36-F1
#
_cell.length_a   1.000
_cell.length_b   1.000
_cell.length_c   1.000
_cell.angle_alpha   90.00
_cell.angle_beta   90.00
_cell.angle_gamma   90.00
#
_symmetry.space_group_name_H-M   'P 1'
#
loop_
_entity.id
_entity.type
_entity.pdbx_description
1 polymer ?
#
loop_
_entity_poly.entity_id
_entity_poly.type
_entity_poly.pdbx_seq_one_letter_code
_entity_poly.pdbx_strand_id
1 'polypeptide(L)'
;MEIRRRKDQIELSELDPFLAELLRQIPASADPGGVPAAEQRLFSPPTNGKKETEMCAEWKMYVEPELRRLFQTATQTVAADLEQLNRNEKAFANRVLRIPTKHADFYGFLQEFILRELEC
;
A
#
# COMPACT_ATOMS: atom_id res chain seq x y z
N MET A 1 7.19 21.09 0.37
CA MET A 1 6.42 20.02 -0.30
C MET A 1 5.35 20.64 -1.16
N GLU A 2 5.49 20.49 -2.47
CA GLU A 2 4.46 20.86 -3.44
C GLU A 2 3.89 19.62 -4.11
N ILE A 3 2.57 19.56 -4.26
CA ILE A 3 1.88 18.48 -4.99
C ILE A 3 1.34 19.07 -6.30
N ARG A 4 1.76 18.52 -7.44
CA ARG A 4 1.32 18.94 -8.76
C ARG A 4 0.71 17.75 -9.49
N ARG A 5 -0.57 17.86 -9.83
CA ARG A 5 -1.24 16.88 -10.71
C ARG A 5 -1.00 17.27 -12.16
N ARG A 6 -0.40 16.36 -12.93
CA ARG A 6 -0.30 16.41 -14.40
C ARG A 6 -1.32 15.42 -14.99
N LYS A 7 -1.50 15.42 -16.32
CA LYS A 7 -2.52 14.57 -16.98
C LYS A 7 -2.38 13.08 -16.64
N ASP A 8 -1.15 12.57 -16.57
CA ASP A 8 -0.88 11.12 -16.38
C ASP A 8 -0.03 10.81 -15.14
N GLN A 9 0.33 11.80 -14.34
CA GLN A 9 1.18 11.61 -13.17
C GLN A 9 0.90 12.65 -12.07
N ILE A 10 1.13 12.27 -10.83
CA ILE A 10 1.16 13.11 -9.65
C ILE A 10 2.63 13.31 -9.29
N GLU A 11 3.06 14.57 -9.17
CA GLU A 11 4.42 14.92 -8.82
C GLU A 11 4.44 15.53 -7.42
N LEU A 12 5.21 14.93 -6.52
CA LEU A 12 5.47 15.45 -5.18
C LEU A 12 6.89 15.99 -5.21
N SER A 13 7.03 17.32 -5.18
CA SER A 13 8.32 18.00 -5.18
C SER A 13 8.65 18.55 -3.80
N GLU A 14 9.94 18.85 -3.57
CA GLU A 14 10.42 19.39 -2.29
C GLU A 14 10.06 18.48 -1.11
N LEU A 15 10.18 17.17 -1.32
CA LEU A 15 10.07 16.19 -0.25
C LEU A 15 11.32 16.32 0.63
N ASP A 16 11.12 16.64 1.90
CA ASP A 16 12.21 16.63 2.87
C ASP A 16 12.71 15.19 3.10
N PRO A 17 13.96 15.01 3.56
CA PRO A 17 14.52 13.68 3.76
C PRO A 17 13.74 12.80 4.73
N PHE A 18 13.11 13.39 5.75
CA PHE A 18 12.33 12.65 6.74
C PHE A 18 11.01 12.15 6.14
N LEU A 19 10.27 13.00 5.42
CA LEU A 19 9.05 12.60 4.73
C LEU A 19 9.33 11.55 3.65
N ALA A 20 10.42 11.70 2.89
CA ALA A 20 10.84 10.69 1.92
C ALA A 20 11.17 9.34 2.60
N GLU A 21 11.75 9.37 3.80
CA GLU A 21 12.01 8.17 4.59
C GLU A 21 10.70 7.55 5.11
N LEU A 22 9.74 8.35 5.60
CA LEU A 22 8.42 7.86 6.00
C LEU A 22 7.70 7.18 4.83
N LEU A 23 7.71 7.80 3.65
CA LEU A 23 7.12 7.21 2.45
C LEU A 23 7.77 5.88 2.10
N ARG A 24 9.09 5.75 2.27
CA ARG A 24 9.85 4.51 2.02
C ARG A 24 9.42 3.36 2.92
N GLN A 25 8.90 3.64 4.12
CA GLN A 25 8.43 2.60 5.03
C GLN A 25 7.06 2.03 4.66
N ILE A 26 6.26 2.72 3.84
CA ILE A 26 4.90 2.30 3.48
C ILE A 26 4.82 0.84 2.99
N PRO A 27 5.66 0.38 2.04
CA PRO A 27 5.59 -1.01 1.58
C PRO A 27 5.93 -2.03 2.68
N ALA A 28 6.87 -1.71 3.57
CA ALA A 28 7.26 -2.60 4.66
C ALA A 28 6.19 -2.63 5.77
N SER A 29 5.54 -1.50 6.05
CA SER A 29 4.42 -1.43 6.99
C SER A 29 3.15 -2.08 6.47
N ALA A 30 3.00 -2.17 5.15
CA ALA A 30 1.89 -2.85 4.51
C ALA A 30 2.03 -4.39 4.56
N ASP A 31 3.25 -4.93 4.63
CA ASP A 31 3.48 -6.37 4.63
C ASP A 31 3.03 -7.02 5.96
N PRO A 32 2.07 -7.98 5.95
CA PRO A 32 1.70 -8.72 7.16
C PRO A 32 2.83 -9.60 7.71
N GLY A 33 3.92 -9.82 6.97
CA GLY A 33 5.09 -10.58 7.44
C GLY A 33 4.78 -12.03 7.83
N GLY A 34 3.65 -12.57 7.36
CA GLY A 34 3.13 -13.88 7.76
C GLY A 34 2.61 -13.95 9.20
N VAL A 35 2.37 -12.81 9.86
CA VAL A 35 1.80 -12.77 11.22
C VAL A 35 0.32 -13.15 11.14
N PRO A 36 -0.13 -14.26 11.78
CA PRO A 36 -1.50 -14.75 11.62
C PRO A 36 -2.57 -13.74 12.03
N ALA A 37 -2.28 -12.91 13.05
CA ALA A 37 -3.20 -11.87 13.51
C ALA A 37 -3.33 -10.73 12.50
N ALA A 38 -2.27 -10.37 11.78
CA ALA A 38 -2.34 -9.42 10.67
C ALA A 38 -3.16 -10.05 9.54
N GLU A 39 -2.76 -11.22 9.05
CA GLU A 39 -3.46 -11.89 7.94
C GLU A 39 -4.97 -12.08 8.17
N GLN A 40 -5.38 -12.44 9.39
CA GLN A 40 -6.81 -12.58 9.72
C GLN A 40 -7.57 -11.25 9.68
N ARG A 41 -6.92 -10.12 9.95
CA ARG A 41 -7.49 -8.77 9.82
C ARG A 41 -7.55 -8.33 8.35
N LEU A 42 -6.52 -8.63 7.58
CA LEU A 42 -6.44 -8.25 6.16
C LEU A 42 -7.39 -9.07 5.29
N PHE A 43 -7.49 -10.36 5.61
CA PHE A 43 -8.24 -11.37 4.88
C PHE A 43 -9.34 -11.91 5.79
N SER A 44 -10.10 -11.00 6.42
CA SER A 44 -11.26 -11.38 7.21
C SER A 44 -12.36 -11.94 6.31
N PRO A 45 -13.00 -13.07 6.68
CA PRO A 45 -14.15 -13.58 5.95
C PRO A 45 -15.32 -12.57 6.01
N PRO A 46 -16.23 -12.62 5.03
CA PRO A 46 -17.32 -11.65 4.89
C PRO A 46 -18.34 -11.72 6.03
N THR A 47 -18.40 -12.85 6.75
CA THR A 47 -19.30 -13.03 7.89
C THR A 47 -18.57 -13.63 9.10
N ASN A 48 -18.91 -13.13 10.30
CA ASN A 48 -18.41 -13.64 11.58
C ASN A 48 -19.16 -14.89 12.08
N GLY A 49 -20.10 -15.43 11.28
CA GLY A 49 -21.11 -16.37 11.74
C GLY A 49 -20.87 -17.82 11.29
N LYS A 50 -20.97 -18.78 12.23
CA LYS A 50 -21.02 -20.23 12.00
C LYS A 50 -22.16 -20.73 11.09
N LYS A 51 -23.05 -19.85 10.61
CA LYS A 51 -24.25 -20.21 9.84
C LYS A 51 -24.04 -20.30 8.33
N GLU A 52 -22.93 -19.77 7.80
CA GLU A 52 -22.67 -19.70 6.36
C GLU A 52 -21.29 -20.29 6.01
N THR A 53 -21.05 -21.51 6.50
CA THR A 53 -19.76 -22.19 6.35
C THR A 53 -19.37 -22.41 4.88
N GLU A 54 -20.36 -22.63 4.01
CA GLU A 54 -20.16 -22.79 2.55
C GLU A 54 -19.71 -21.48 1.90
N MET A 55 -20.35 -20.35 2.22
CA MET A 55 -19.95 -19.03 1.69
C MET A 55 -18.56 -18.62 2.18
N CYS A 56 -18.21 -18.93 3.43
CA CYS A 56 -16.85 -18.72 3.93
C CYS A 56 -15.83 -19.62 3.24
N ALA A 57 -16.19 -20.86 2.88
CA ALA A 57 -15.31 -21.76 2.14
C ALA A 57 -15.09 -21.28 0.70
N GLU A 58 -16.15 -20.83 0.02
CA GLU A 58 -16.04 -20.21 -1.31
C GLU A 58 -15.23 -18.92 -1.30
N TRP A 59 -15.45 -18.08 -0.28
CA TRP A 59 -14.67 -16.85 -0.10
C TRP A 59 -13.17 -17.15 0.07
N LYS A 60 -12.82 -18.12 0.91
CA LYS A 60 -11.41 -18.56 1.09
C LYS A 60 -10.82 -19.17 -0.18
N MET A 61 -11.64 -19.84 -0.99
CA MET A 61 -11.20 -20.51 -2.21
C MET A 61 -10.97 -19.52 -3.36
N TYR A 62 -11.82 -18.51 -3.51
CA TYR A 62 -11.83 -17.64 -4.70
C TYR A 62 -11.52 -16.18 -4.44
N VAL A 63 -11.89 -15.64 -3.28
CA VAL A 63 -11.76 -14.20 -2.99
C VAL A 63 -10.48 -13.89 -2.24
N GLU A 64 -10.15 -14.68 -1.21
CA GLU A 64 -8.93 -14.49 -0.41
C GLU A 64 -7.65 -14.48 -1.26
N PRO A 65 -7.44 -15.41 -2.23
CA PRO A 65 -6.22 -15.42 -3.04
C PRO A 65 -6.11 -14.19 -3.96
N GLU A 66 -7.21 -13.75 -4.55
CA GLU A 66 -7.24 -12.54 -5.39
C GLU A 66 -7.01 -11.28 -4.56
N LEU A 67 -7.57 -11.21 -3.34
CA LEU A 67 -7.32 -10.11 -2.42
C LEU A 67 -5.84 -10.05 -2.00
N ARG A 68 -5.22 -11.19 -1.70
CA ARG A 68 -3.76 -11.28 -1.47
C ARG A 68 -2.97 -10.80 -2.68
N ARG A 69 -3.34 -11.25 -3.88
CA ARG A 69 -2.65 -10.88 -5.12
C ARG A 69 -2.76 -9.38 -5.38
N LEU A 70 -3.94 -8.79 -5.18
CA LEU A 70 -4.15 -7.34 -5.29
C LEU A 70 -3.28 -6.58 -4.30
N PHE A 71 -3.24 -7.03 -3.05
CA PHE A 71 -2.43 -6.42 -2.01
C PHE A 71 -0.94 -6.48 -2.34
N GLN A 72 -0.44 -7.66 -2.72
CA GLN A 72 0.95 -7.84 -3.15
C GLN A 72 1.29 -6.96 -4.36
N THR A 73 0.40 -6.88 -5.36
CA THR A 73 0.60 -6.06 -6.56
C THR A 73 0.65 -4.57 -6.21
N ALA A 74 -0.24 -4.11 -5.32
CA ALA A 74 -0.25 -2.72 -4.84
C ALA A 74 1.05 -2.39 -4.11
N THR A 75 1.46 -3.23 -3.15
CA THR A 75 2.70 -3.05 -2.38
C THR A 75 3.94 -3.03 -3.28
N GLN A 76 4.02 -3.94 -4.26
CA GLN A 76 5.12 -3.98 -5.23
C GLN A 76 5.15 -2.74 -6.13
N THR A 77 3.99 -2.28 -6.59
CA THR A 77 3.88 -1.08 -7.45
C THR A 77 4.34 0.16 -6.68
N VAL A 78 3.85 0.32 -5.45
CA VAL A 78 4.23 1.44 -4.57
C VAL A 78 5.71 1.36 -4.20
N ALA A 79 6.24 0.17 -3.91
CA ALA A 79 7.67 -0.01 -3.66
C ALA A 79 8.53 0.41 -4.86
N ALA A 80 8.16 -0.01 -6.07
CA ALA A 80 8.87 0.36 -7.30
C ALA A 80 8.83 1.87 -7.56
N ASP A 81 7.69 2.53 -7.32
CA ASP A 81 7.57 3.98 -7.43
C ASP A 81 8.47 4.70 -6.41
N LEU A 82 8.54 4.18 -5.17
CA LEU A 82 9.33 4.77 -4.08
C LEU A 82 10.85 4.52 -4.20
N GLU A 83 11.30 3.57 -5.02
CA GLU A 83 12.74 3.40 -5.33
C GLU A 83 13.35 4.67 -5.94
N GLN A 84 12.53 5.53 -6.57
CA GLN A 84 12.95 6.85 -7.07
C GLN A 84 13.56 7.72 -5.97
N LEU A 85 13.18 7.51 -4.71
CA LEU A 85 13.68 8.24 -3.55
C LEU A 85 15.07 7.75 -3.09
N ASN A 86 15.45 6.49 -3.39
CA ASN A 86 16.75 5.92 -3.02
C ASN A 86 17.90 6.42 -3.91
N ARG A 87 17.61 6.83 -5.15
CA ARG A 87 18.64 7.10 -6.17
C ARG A 87 19.36 8.45 -6.00
N ASN A 88 18.92 9.30 -5.06
CA ASN A 88 19.45 10.66 -4.86
C ASN A 88 20.07 10.86 -3.45
N GLU A 89 21.21 10.22 -3.21
CA GLU A 89 22.01 10.45 -1.99
C GLU A 89 22.71 11.82 -1.96
N LYS A 90 22.80 12.53 -3.09
CA LYS A 90 23.67 13.72 -3.23
C LYS A 90 23.02 15.09 -3.04
N ALA A 91 21.70 15.20 -2.84
CA ALA A 91 21.09 16.51 -2.66
C ALA A 91 20.05 16.51 -1.53
N PHE A 92 20.41 17.20 -0.45
CA PHE A 92 19.49 17.70 0.58
C PHE A 92 18.47 18.72 0.04
N ALA A 93 18.44 18.95 -1.28
CA ALA A 93 17.53 19.87 -1.94
C ALA A 93 16.75 19.13 -3.04
N ASN A 94 15.43 19.06 -2.84
CA ASN A 94 14.42 18.76 -3.86
C ASN A 94 14.34 17.31 -4.35
N ARG A 95 14.00 16.37 -3.46
CA ARG A 95 13.49 15.05 -3.88
C ARG A 95 12.15 15.23 -4.57
N VAL A 96 12.02 14.61 -5.74
CA VAL A 96 10.79 14.60 -6.54
C VAL A 96 10.33 13.16 -6.71
N LEU A 97 9.13 12.86 -6.22
CA LEU A 97 8.47 11.58 -6.45
C LEU A 97 7.44 11.76 -7.57
N ARG A 98 7.50 10.89 -8.57
CA ARG A 98 6.53 10.87 -9.67
C ARG A 98 5.73 9.58 -9.61
N ILE A 99 4.43 9.73 -9.38
CA ILE A 99 3.47 8.63 -9.28
C ILE A 99 2.59 8.66 -10.53
N PRO A 100 2.64 7.65 -11.41
CA PRO A 100 1.67 7.53 -12.49
C PRO A 100 0.24 7.56 -11.95
N THR A 101 -0.68 8.28 -12.60
CA THR A 101 -2.07 8.40 -12.10
C THR A 101 -2.76 7.03 -12.03
N LYS A 102 -2.35 6.07 -12.85
CA LYS A 102 -2.80 4.67 -12.81
C LYS A 102 -2.43 3.96 -11.50
N HIS A 103 -1.40 4.44 -10.79
CA HIS A 103 -0.96 3.87 -9.53
C HIS A 103 -1.63 4.54 -8.33
N ALA A 104 -2.33 5.66 -8.51
CA ALA A 104 -2.95 6.40 -7.42
C ALA A 104 -3.94 5.54 -6.60
N ASP A 105 -4.66 4.65 -7.26
CA ASP A 105 -5.59 3.73 -6.60
C ASP A 105 -4.86 2.75 -5.66
N PHE A 106 -3.63 2.33 -5.99
CA PHE A 106 -2.82 1.49 -5.12
C PHE A 106 -2.36 2.25 -3.87
N TYR A 107 -1.99 3.53 -4.00
CA TYR A 107 -1.65 4.37 -2.84
C TYR A 107 -2.85 4.59 -1.92
N GLY A 108 -4.04 4.86 -2.47
CA GLY A 108 -5.26 4.98 -1.69
C GLY A 108 -5.63 3.67 -0.99
N PHE A 109 -5.52 2.55 -1.70
CA PHE A 109 -5.77 1.22 -1.16
C PHE A 109 -4.84 0.87 0.02
N LEU A 110 -3.53 1.13 -0.11
CA LEU A 110 -2.57 0.89 0.98
C LEU A 110 -2.74 1.88 2.15
N GLN A 111 -3.12 3.14 1.90
CA GLN A 111 -3.36 4.12 2.97
C GLN A 111 -4.53 3.70 3.87
N GLU A 112 -5.70 3.40 3.27
CA GLU A 112 -6.87 2.94 4.02
C GLU A 112 -6.57 1.68 4.83
N PHE A 113 -5.75 0.81 4.25
CA PHE A 113 -5.29 -0.41 4.90
C PHE A 113 -4.36 -0.15 6.09
N ILE A 114 -3.33 0.68 5.93
CA ILE A 114 -2.40 1.01 7.02
C ILE A 114 -3.15 1.72 8.16
N LEU A 115 -4.12 2.58 7.83
CA LEU A 115 -4.95 3.22 8.84
C LEU A 115 -5.79 2.22 9.64
N ARG A 116 -6.36 1.19 9.00
CA ARG A 116 -7.05 0.09 9.70
C ARG A 116 -6.12 -0.74 10.60
N GLU A 117 -4.84 -0.84 10.25
CA GLU A 117 -3.84 -1.55 11.07
C GLU A 117 -3.40 -0.73 12.30
N LEU A 118 -3.40 0.61 12.21
CA LEU A 118 -3.00 1.53 13.29
C LEU A 118 -4.09 1.83 14.32
N GLU A 119 -5.38 1.56 14.04
CA GLU A 119 -6.51 1.75 14.97
C GLU A 119 -6.62 0.65 16.05
N CYS A 120 -5.51 -0.01 16.39
CA CYS A 120 -5.40 -1.01 17.47
C CYS A 120 -4.81 -0.42 18.76
#